data_AF-A0A962AKF4-F1
#
_entry.id   AF-A0A962AKF4-F1
#
_cell.length_a   1.000
_cell.length_b   1.000
_cell.length_c   1.000
_cell.angle_alpha   90.00
_cell.angle_beta   90.00
_cell.angle_gamma   90.00
#
_symmetry.space_group_name_H-M   'P 1'
#
loop_
_entity.id
_entity.type
_entity.pdbx_description
1 polymer ?
#
loop_
_entity_poly.entity_id
_entity_poly.type
_entity_poly.pdbx_seq_one_letter_code
_entity_poly.pdbx_strand_id
1 'polypeptide(L)'
;MRRWLRSLADQLGRDDLFMRLACLISGAMLASIGGFILIKGFLEFRAIANPSWWWLLAPILPLAFLVWGLLLASRMFTPVNSRFARLAETTYPDQLFDEWPILILIACVLAPAVLLTLALRFLGVSGQRRDDVPTNLDRRERSAKGS
;
A
#
# COMPACT_ATOMS: atom_id res chain seq x y z
N MET A 1 -10.11 1.56 27.86
CA MET A 1 -9.32 1.86 26.65
C MET A 1 -8.80 0.61 25.92
N ARG A 2 -8.04 -0.31 26.55
CA ARG A 2 -7.45 -1.47 25.85
C ARG A 2 -8.45 -2.38 25.12
N ARG A 3 -9.65 -2.63 25.68
CA ARG A 3 -10.70 -3.43 25.01
C ARG A 3 -11.27 -2.73 23.76
N TRP A 4 -11.41 -1.41 23.82
CA TRP A 4 -11.90 -0.61 22.71
C TRP A 4 -10.89 -0.57 21.56
N LEU A 5 -9.60 -0.40 21.87
CA LEU A 5 -8.51 -0.48 20.89
C LEU A 5 -8.43 -1.85 20.21
N ARG A 6 -8.60 -2.95 20.97
CA ARG A 6 -8.65 -4.31 20.37
C ARG A 6 -9.86 -4.50 19.47
N SER A 7 -11.04 -4.05 19.90
CA SER A 7 -12.24 -4.11 19.07
C SER A 7 -12.09 -3.28 17.79
N LEU A 8 -11.42 -2.14 17.84
CA LEU A 8 -11.09 -1.33 16.67
C LEU A 8 -10.10 -2.06 15.76
N ALA A 9 -9.01 -2.59 16.30
CA ALA A 9 -8.02 -3.34 15.53
C ALA A 9 -8.67 -4.54 14.81
N ASP A 10 -9.53 -5.30 15.50
CA ASP A 10 -10.28 -6.41 14.91
C ASP A 10 -11.27 -5.96 13.83
N GLN A 11 -11.87 -4.78 14.00
CA GLN A 11 -12.78 -4.20 13.03
C GLN A 11 -12.06 -3.65 11.80
N LEU A 12 -10.86 -3.06 11.96
CA LEU A 12 -10.01 -2.64 10.86
C LEU A 12 -9.39 -3.83 10.13
N GLY A 13 -9.05 -4.91 10.84
CA GLY A 13 -8.47 -6.12 10.26
C GLY A 13 -9.44 -6.97 9.44
N ARG A 14 -10.75 -6.86 9.67
CA ARG A 14 -11.78 -7.60 8.91
C ARG A 14 -12.11 -7.01 7.53
N ASP A 15 -11.59 -5.83 7.21
CA ASP A 15 -12.01 -5.04 6.07
C ASP A 15 -10.80 -4.56 5.26
N ASP A 16 -10.84 -4.77 3.93
CA ASP A 16 -9.76 -4.36 3.02
C ASP A 16 -9.67 -2.82 2.89
N LEU A 17 -10.66 -2.07 3.39
CA LEU A 17 -10.69 -0.60 3.32
C LEU A 17 -9.44 0.04 3.94
N PHE A 18 -9.03 -0.43 5.12
CA PHE A 18 -7.85 0.09 5.80
C PHE A 18 -6.58 -0.16 4.97
N MET A 19 -6.42 -1.38 4.46
CA MET A 19 -5.25 -1.76 3.66
C MET A 19 -5.20 -0.95 2.36
N ARG A 20 -6.32 -0.74 1.69
CA ARG A 20 -6.40 0.11 0.48
C ARG A 20 -5.98 1.54 0.76
N LEU A 21 -6.44 2.12 1.86
CA LEU A 21 -6.05 3.48 2.25
C LEU A 21 -4.58 3.57 2.66
N ALA A 22 -4.09 2.58 3.39
CA ALA A 22 -2.68 2.49 3.75
C ALA A 22 -1.79 2.39 2.50
N CYS A 23 -2.15 1.55 1.53
CA CYS A 23 -1.47 1.44 0.24
C CYS A 23 -1.58 2.70 -0.61
N LEU A 24 -2.72 3.39 -0.58
CA LEU A 24 -2.89 4.67 -1.29
C LEU A 24 -1.97 5.74 -0.73
N ILE A 25 -1.93 5.89 0.59
CA ILE A 25 -1.13 6.92 1.26
C ILE A 25 0.35 6.61 1.10
N SER A 26 0.78 5.37 1.35
CA SER A 26 2.17 4.96 1.16
C SER A 26 2.59 5.08 -0.30
N GLY A 27 1.74 4.63 -1.23
CA GLY A 27 1.98 4.73 -2.66
C GLY A 27 2.09 6.17 -3.16
N ALA A 28 1.19 7.04 -2.74
CA ALA A 28 1.24 8.47 -3.07
C ALA A 28 2.51 9.14 -2.53
N MET A 29 2.92 8.79 -1.30
CA MET A 29 4.14 9.32 -0.69
C MET A 29 5.39 8.86 -1.43
N LEU A 30 5.50 7.56 -1.75
CA LEU A 30 6.60 6.98 -2.53
C LEU A 30 6.67 7.57 -3.95
N ALA A 31 5.53 7.67 -4.63
CA ALA A 31 5.45 8.26 -5.97
C ALA A 31 5.83 9.75 -5.96
N SER A 32 5.42 10.49 -4.94
CA SER A 32 5.77 11.91 -4.77
C SER A 32 7.27 12.09 -4.51
N ILE A 33 7.88 11.24 -3.67
CA ILE A 33 9.33 11.27 -3.40
C ILE A 33 10.10 10.94 -4.69
N GLY A 34 9.75 9.83 -5.36
CA GLY A 34 10.38 9.43 -6.62
C GLY A 34 10.26 10.50 -7.70
N GLY A 35 9.06 11.06 -7.88
CA GLY A 35 8.80 12.13 -8.84
C GLY A 35 9.53 13.43 -8.51
N PHE A 36 9.58 13.83 -7.23
CA PHE A 36 10.32 15.01 -6.80
C PHE A 36 11.82 14.88 -7.08
N ILE A 37 12.42 13.74 -6.71
CA ILE A 37 13.84 13.46 -6.97
C ILE A 37 14.11 13.46 -8.47
N LEU A 38 13.21 12.87 -9.28
CA LEU A 38 13.37 12.81 -10.72
C LEU A 38 13.28 14.21 -11.37
N ILE A 39 12.32 15.03 -10.97
CA ILE A 39 12.19 16.42 -11.44
C ILE A 39 13.41 17.26 -11.03
N LYS A 40 13.83 17.17 -9.76
CA LYS A 40 15.01 17.90 -9.26
C LYS A 40 16.28 17.46 -9.98
N GLY A 41 16.49 16.15 -10.12
CA GLY A 41 17.63 15.61 -10.86
C GLY A 41 17.64 16.06 -12.32
N PHE A 42 16.48 16.17 -12.97
CA PHE A 42 16.38 16.65 -14.35
C PHE A 42 16.68 18.15 -14.48
N LEU A 43 16.22 18.96 -13.52
CA LEU A 43 16.51 20.40 -13.46
C LEU A 43 18.01 20.65 -13.23
N GLU A 44 18.63 19.87 -12.35
CA GLU A 44 20.07 19.96 -12.06
C GLU A 44 20.94 19.42 -13.20
N PHE A 45 20.50 18.35 -13.87
CA PHE A 45 21.21 17.80 -15.05
C PHE A 45 21.38 18.84 -16.16
N ARG A 46 20.37 19.69 -16.38
CA ARG A 46 20.45 20.79 -17.35
C ARG A 46 21.50 21.85 -17.00
N ALA A 47 21.93 21.94 -15.75
CA ALA A 47 22.91 22.90 -15.28
C ALA A 47 24.36 22.35 -15.30
N ILE A 48 24.56 21.06 -15.58
CA ILE A 48 25.87 20.41 -15.52
C ILE A 48 26.56 20.47 -16.89
N ALA A 49 27.74 21.10 -16.94
CA ALA A 49 28.53 21.26 -18.16
C ALA A 49 29.22 19.97 -18.64
N ASN A 50 29.54 19.05 -17.73
CA ASN A 50 30.17 17.76 -18.04
C ASN A 50 29.47 16.62 -17.28
N PRO A 51 28.38 16.06 -17.82
CA PRO A 51 27.70 14.95 -17.19
C PRO A 51 28.56 13.70 -17.28
N SER A 52 28.82 13.11 -16.13
CA SER A 52 29.50 11.83 -16.00
C SER A 52 28.55 10.66 -16.19
N TRP A 53 29.09 9.49 -16.56
CA TRP A 53 28.30 8.32 -16.94
C TRP A 53 27.37 7.80 -15.81
N TRP A 54 27.71 8.03 -14.54
CA TRP A 54 26.86 7.67 -13.41
C TRP A 54 25.51 8.43 -13.37
N TRP A 55 25.41 9.59 -14.01
CA TRP A 55 24.13 10.30 -14.17
C TRP A 55 23.12 9.55 -15.03
N LEU A 56 23.56 8.64 -15.91
CA LEU A 56 22.66 7.79 -16.69
C LEU A 56 21.96 6.74 -15.81
N LEU A 57 22.60 6.35 -14.69
CA LEU A 57 22.03 5.39 -13.72
C LEU A 57 21.24 6.10 -12.61
N ALA A 58 21.52 7.39 -12.37
CA ALA A 58 20.82 8.21 -11.38
C ALA A 58 19.28 8.19 -11.47
N PRO A 59 18.63 8.18 -12.66
CA PRO A 59 17.17 8.15 -12.73
C PRO A 59 16.56 6.77 -12.42
N ILE A 60 17.34 5.68 -12.40
CA ILE A 60 16.81 4.32 -12.23
C ILE A 60 16.14 4.18 -10.86
N LEU A 61 16.81 4.64 -9.80
CA LEU A 61 16.30 4.54 -8.43
C LEU A 61 15.02 5.36 -8.19
N PRO A 62 14.93 6.66 -8.52
CA PRO A 62 13.69 7.42 -8.37
C PRO A 62 12.58 6.92 -9.29
N LEU A 63 12.91 6.39 -10.47
CA LEU A 63 11.92 5.77 -11.35
C LEU A 63 11.38 4.46 -10.77
N ALA A 64 12.23 3.66 -10.12
CA ALA A 64 11.79 2.49 -9.36
C ALA A 64 10.85 2.90 -8.22
N PHE A 65 11.18 3.94 -7.44
CA PHE A 65 10.29 4.46 -6.40
C PHE A 65 8.95 4.98 -6.94
N LEU A 66 8.97 5.64 -8.09
CA LEU A 66 7.76 6.16 -8.74
C LEU A 66 6.86 5.02 -9.21
N VAL A 67 7.42 4.05 -9.93
CA VAL A 67 6.69 2.86 -10.39
C VAL A 67 6.14 2.07 -9.20
N TRP A 68 6.95 1.90 -8.15
CA TRP A 68 6.58 1.23 -6.92
C TRP A 68 5.42 1.93 -6.22
N GLY A 69 5.51 3.26 -6.06
CA GLY A 69 4.47 4.07 -5.45
C GLY A 69 3.17 4.04 -6.23
N LEU A 70 3.21 4.12 -7.56
CA LEU A 70 2.03 3.98 -8.42
C LEU A 70 1.41 2.59 -8.30
N LEU A 71 2.23 1.53 -8.22
CA LEU A 71 1.76 0.17 -8.05
C LEU A 71 1.02 0.01 -6.71
N LEU A 72 1.56 0.56 -5.62
CA LEU A 72 0.87 0.60 -4.33
C LEU A 72 -0.44 1.42 -4.38
N ALA A 73 -0.42 2.59 -5.01
CA ALA A 73 -1.61 3.44 -5.14
C ALA A 73 -2.72 2.77 -5.98
N SER A 74 -2.35 2.00 -7.01
CA SER A 74 -3.28 1.23 -7.83
C SER A 74 -4.06 0.18 -7.03
N ARG A 75 -3.57 -0.20 -5.83
CA ARG A 75 -4.26 -1.13 -4.93
C ARG A 75 -5.66 -0.63 -4.54
N MET A 76 -5.87 0.68 -4.49
CA MET A 76 -7.17 1.29 -4.20
C MET A 76 -8.26 0.84 -5.19
N PHE A 77 -7.91 0.68 -6.46
CA PHE A 77 -8.83 0.36 -7.56
C PHE A 77 -8.89 -1.14 -7.88
N THR A 78 -7.92 -1.92 -7.40
CA THR A 78 -7.87 -3.36 -7.72
C THR A 78 -8.72 -4.19 -6.76
N PRO A 79 -9.45 -5.19 -7.27
CA PRO A 79 -10.20 -6.11 -6.42
C PRO A 79 -9.24 -6.90 -5.50
N VAL A 80 -9.70 -7.23 -4.29
CA VAL A 80 -8.92 -7.96 -3.26
C VAL A 80 -8.29 -9.25 -3.81
N ASN A 81 -8.97 -9.88 -4.76
CA ASN A 81 -8.60 -11.18 -5.31
C ASN A 81 -7.55 -11.11 -6.43
N SER A 82 -7.07 -9.92 -6.81
CA SER A 82 -6.10 -9.77 -7.89
C SER A 82 -4.71 -10.25 -7.48
N ARG A 83 -3.93 -10.81 -8.40
CA ARG A 83 -2.51 -11.17 -8.14
C ARG A 83 -1.67 -9.95 -7.76
N PHE A 84 -2.03 -8.78 -8.27
CA PHE A 84 -1.42 -7.50 -7.92
C PHE A 84 -1.63 -7.13 -6.44
N ALA A 85 -2.75 -7.55 -5.85
CA ALA A 85 -3.03 -7.34 -4.44
C ALA A 85 -2.02 -8.06 -3.54
N ARG A 86 -1.75 -9.33 -3.85
CA ARG A 86 -0.79 -10.15 -3.09
C ARG A 86 0.62 -9.60 -3.19
N LEU A 87 1.03 -9.12 -4.36
CA LEU A 87 2.34 -8.52 -4.56
C LEU A 87 2.53 -7.26 -3.70
N ALA A 88 1.50 -6.42 -3.62
CA ALA A 88 1.53 -5.24 -2.74
C ALA A 88 1.63 -5.63 -1.26
N GLU A 89 0.88 -6.65 -0.83
CA GLU A 89 0.88 -7.14 0.57
C GLU A 89 2.23 -7.76 0.97
N THR A 90 2.89 -8.50 0.08
CA THR A 90 4.22 -9.09 0.37
C THR A 90 5.32 -8.07 0.59
N THR A 91 5.04 -6.80 0.30
CA THR A 91 6.04 -5.73 0.43
C THR A 91 5.89 -4.90 1.69
N TYR A 92 5.02 -5.30 2.61
CA TYR A 92 5.08 -4.82 3.98
C TYR A 92 5.87 -5.86 4.79
N PRO A 93 7.16 -5.61 5.10
CA PRO A 93 7.89 -6.48 6.00
C PRO A 93 7.30 -6.38 7.40
N ASP A 94 6.84 -7.51 7.94
CA ASP A 94 6.36 -7.63 9.32
C ASP A 94 7.45 -7.28 10.37
N GLN A 95 8.71 -7.13 9.95
CA GLN A 95 9.88 -6.90 10.80
C GLN A 95 10.38 -5.43 10.83
N LEU A 96 9.70 -4.49 10.17
CA LEU A 96 10.15 -3.08 10.13
C LEU A 96 9.90 -2.29 11.44
N PHE A 97 9.35 -2.91 12.47
CA PHE A 97 8.93 -2.21 13.69
C PHE A 97 10.05 -1.92 14.71
N ASP A 98 11.27 -2.41 14.50
CA ASP A 98 12.35 -2.27 15.49
C ASP A 98 13.16 -0.97 15.35
N GLU A 99 13.07 -0.26 14.23
CA GLU A 99 13.80 0.99 14.03
C GLU A 99 12.91 2.22 14.25
N TRP A 100 13.24 3.03 15.27
CA TRP A 100 12.57 4.30 15.60
C TRP A 100 12.27 5.24 14.41
N PRO A 101 13.20 5.51 13.46
CA PRO A 101 12.90 6.37 12.31
C PRO A 101 11.85 5.74 11.38
N ILE A 102 11.86 4.41 11.25
CA ILE A 102 10.89 3.67 10.44
C ILE A 102 9.53 3.68 11.14
N LEU A 103 9.49 3.58 12.47
CA LEU A 103 8.28 3.74 13.28
C LEU A 103 7.59 5.09 13.08
N ILE A 104 8.35 6.19 13.00
CA ILE A 104 7.78 7.53 12.74
C ILE A 104 7.20 7.59 11.33
N LEU A 105 7.93 7.09 10.33
CA LEU A 105 7.46 7.03 8.95
C LEU A 105 6.18 6.19 8.82
N ILE A 106 6.16 5.03 9.47
CA ILE A 106 4.99 4.15 9.55
C ILE A 106 3.84 4.86 10.25
N ALA A 107 4.08 5.57 11.36
CA ALA A 107 3.05 6.34 12.06
C ALA A 107 2.46 7.45 11.18
N CYS A 108 3.30 8.16 10.41
CA CYS A 108 2.86 9.17 9.45
C CYS A 108 1.99 8.61 8.32
N VAL A 109 2.09 7.32 8.01
CA VAL A 109 1.25 6.65 6.99
C VAL A 109 0.02 5.99 7.62
N LEU A 110 0.19 5.26 8.72
CA LEU A 110 -0.88 4.51 9.37
C LEU A 110 -1.88 5.44 10.08
N ALA A 111 -1.43 6.50 10.75
CA ALA A 111 -2.35 7.41 11.44
C ALA A 111 -3.37 8.06 10.49
N PRO A 112 -2.98 8.67 9.36
CA PRO A 112 -3.96 9.19 8.41
C PRO A 112 -4.77 8.08 7.74
N ALA A 113 -4.19 6.89 7.50
CA ALA A 113 -4.95 5.75 6.98
C ALA A 113 -6.07 5.33 7.95
N VAL A 114 -5.78 5.20 9.25
CA VAL A 114 -6.76 4.89 10.29
C VAL A 114 -7.83 5.98 10.34
N LEU A 115 -7.44 7.26 10.39
CA LEU A 115 -8.38 8.38 10.44
C LEU A 115 -9.30 8.42 9.22
N LEU A 116 -8.77 8.27 8.01
CA LEU A 116 -9.59 8.19 6.80
C LEU A 116 -10.51 6.97 6.83
N THR A 117 -10.02 5.81 7.28
CA THR A 117 -10.83 4.59 7.36
C THR A 117 -12.01 4.80 8.31
N LEU A 118 -11.77 5.43 9.46
CA LEU A 118 -12.82 5.76 10.42
C LEU A 118 -13.81 6.77 9.83
N ALA A 119 -13.33 7.84 9.18
CA ALA A 119 -14.17 8.84 8.55
C ALA A 119 -15.08 8.23 7.47
N LEU A 120 -14.54 7.38 6.60
CA LEU A 120 -15.30 6.67 5.57
C LEU A 120 -16.34 5.72 6.19
N ARG A 121 -16.01 5.05 7.29
CA ARG A 121 -16.97 4.22 8.02
C ARG A 121 -18.09 5.02 8.67
N PHE A 122 -17.80 6.21 9.19
CA PHE A 122 -18.84 7.12 9.67
C PHE A 122 -19.80 7.54 8.55
N LEU A 123 -19.32 7.60 7.31
CA LEU A 123 -20.15 7.83 6.12
C LEU A 123 -20.86 6.56 5.60
N GLY A 124 -20.74 5.43 6.29
CA GLY A 124 -21.37 4.15 5.90
C GLY A 124 -20.63 3.38 4.81
N VAL A 125 -19.42 3.82 4.42
CA VAL A 125 -18.59 3.10 3.45
C VAL A 125 -17.96 1.89 4.15
N SER A 126 -18.26 0.70 3.65
CA SER A 126 -17.62 -0.55 4.05
C SER A 126 -16.80 -1.08 2.87
N GLY A 127 -15.60 -1.60 3.14
CA GLY A 127 -14.84 -2.29 2.11
C GLY A 127 -15.30 -3.74 1.95
N GLN A 128 -14.60 -4.46 1.06
CA GLN A 128 -14.91 -5.87 0.81
C GLN A 128 -14.43 -6.73 1.99
N ARG A 129 -15.31 -7.61 2.48
CA ARG A 129 -14.96 -8.58 3.52
C ARG A 129 -13.97 -9.58 2.96
N ARG A 130 -12.90 -9.82 3.72
CA ARG A 130 -11.86 -10.81 3.34
C ARG A 130 -12.37 -12.26 3.37
N ASP A 131 -13.51 -12.51 4.04
CA ASP A 131 -14.13 -13.82 4.21
C ASP A 131 -14.99 -14.28 3.04
N ASP A 132 -15.33 -13.40 2.09
CA ASP A 132 -16.18 -13.74 0.92
C ASP A 132 -15.41 -14.50 -0.17
N VAL A 133 -14.29 -15.15 0.18
CA VAL A 133 -13.49 -15.97 -0.72
C VAL A 133 -14.08 -17.38 -0.73
N PRO A 134 -14.74 -17.83 -1.81
CA PRO A 134 -15.04 -19.25 -1.97
C PRO A 134 -13.71 -19.99 -2.07
N THR A 135 -13.31 -20.63 -0.98
CA THR A 135 -12.19 -21.56 -0.96
C THR A 135 -12.47 -22.65 -1.98
N ASN A 136 -11.46 -23.08 -2.73
CA ASN A 136 -11.59 -24.18 -3.70
C ASN A 136 -12.15 -25.48 -3.09
N LEU A 137 -12.16 -25.59 -1.75
CA LEU A 137 -12.86 -26.62 -0.99
C LEU A 137 -14.38 -26.60 -1.22
N ASP A 138 -14.98 -25.42 -1.24
CA ASP A 138 -16.43 -25.23 -1.42
C ASP A 138 -16.88 -25.63 -2.85
N ARG A 139 -15.96 -25.49 -3.82
CA ARG A 139 -16.17 -25.95 -5.21
C ARG A 139 -16.08 -27.47 -5.36
N ARG A 140 -15.22 -28.13 -4.58
CA ARG A 140 -15.09 -29.59 -4.56
C ARG A 140 -16.26 -30.25 -3.83
N GLU A 141 -16.76 -29.67 -2.74
CA GLU A 141 -17.93 -30.21 -2.03
C GLU A 141 -19.22 -30.12 -2.85
N ARG A 142 -19.40 -29.04 -3.64
CA ARG A 142 -20.54 -28.94 -4.56
C ARG A 142 -20.42 -29.89 -5.76
N SER A 143 -19.20 -30.19 -6.21
CA SER A 143 -18.97 -31.19 -7.26
C SER A 143 -19.18 -32.63 -6.77
N ALA A 144 -18.95 -32.91 -5.48
CA ALA A 144 -19.13 -34.24 -4.89
C ALA A 144 -20.59 -34.54 -4.47
N LYS A 145 -21.41 -33.51 -4.23
CA LYS A 145 -22.84 -33.67 -3.91
C LYS A 145 -23.75 -33.65 -5.14
N GLY A 146 -23.19 -33.52 -6.34
CA GLY A 146 -23.92 -33.37 -7.61
C GLY A 146 -23.85 -34.56 -8.57
N SER A 147 -23.28 -35.71 -8.16
CA SER A 147 -23.32 -36.97 -8.91
C SER A 147 -24.06 -38.04 -8.13
#